data_AF-P9WM65-F1
#
_entry.id   AF-P9WM65-F1
#
_cell.length_a   1.000
_cell.length_b   1.000
_cell.length_c   1.000
_cell.angle_alpha   90.00
_cell.angle_beta   90.00
_cell.angle_gamma   90.00
#
_symmetry.space_group_name_H-M   'P 1'
#
loop_
_entity.id
_entity.type
_entity.pdbx_description
1 polymer ?
#
loop_
_entity_poly.entity_id
_entity_poly.type
_entity_poly.pdbx_seq_one_letter_code
_entity_poly.pdbx_strand_id
1 'polypeptide(L)' 'MRDRILAAVCDVLYIDEADLIDGDETDLRDLGLDSVRFVLLMKQLGVNRQSELPSRLAANPSIAGWLRELEAVCTEFG' A
#
# COMPACT_ATOMS: atom_id res chain seq x y z
N MET A 1 -5.16 10.74 -0.38
CA MET A 1 -4.48 9.51 -0.85
C MET A 1 -4.24 8.54 0.31
N ARG A 2 -3.56 8.98 1.38
CA ARG A 2 -3.32 8.18 2.60
C ARG A 2 -4.55 7.41 3.09
N ASP A 3 -5.69 8.06 3.30
CA ASP A 3 -6.90 7.40 3.83
C ASP A 3 -7.40 6.24 2.96
N ARG A 4 -7.21 6.34 1.64
CA ARG A 4 -7.54 5.26 0.70
C ARG A 4 -6.59 4.08 0.87
N ILE A 5 -5.30 4.35 1.10
CA ILE A 5 -4.29 3.31 1.36
C ILE A 5 -4.59 2.63 2.69
N LEU A 6 -4.77 3.41 3.75
CA LEU A 6 -5.09 2.91 5.09
C LEU A 6 -6.35 2.04 5.06
N ALA A 7 -7.45 2.53 4.46
CA ALA A 7 -8.69 1.76 4.36
C ALA A 7 -8.49 0.42 3.63
N ALA A 8 -7.70 0.41 2.54
CA ALA A 8 -7.42 -0.83 1.82
C ALA A 8 -6.54 -1.80 2.64
N VAL A 9 -5.55 -1.28 3.35
CA VAL A 9 -4.67 -2.05 4.24
C VAL A 9 -5.48 -2.70 5.36
N CYS A 10 -6.31 -1.94 6.07
CA CYS A 10 -7.16 -2.47 7.14
C CYS A 10 -8.11 -3.57 6.65
N ASP A 11 -8.74 -3.35 5.48
CA ASP A 11 -9.68 -4.30 4.87
C ASP A 11 -9.01 -5.61 4.43
N VAL A 12 -7.83 -5.54 3.82
CA VAL A 12 -7.15 -6.73 3.28
C VAL A 12 -6.33 -7.48 4.34
N LEU A 13 -5.72 -6.77 5.27
CA LEU A 13 -4.88 -7.39 6.32
C LEU A 13 -5.70 -7.79 7.55
N TYR A 14 -6.97 -7.37 7.65
CA TYR A 14 -7.85 -7.58 8.80
C TYR A 14 -7.26 -7.01 10.09
N ILE A 15 -6.81 -5.76 10.00
CA ILE A 15 -6.22 -5.00 11.10
C ILE A 15 -6.97 -3.66 11.29
N ASP A 16 -6.78 -3.04 12.44
CA ASP A 16 -7.16 -1.65 12.71
C ASP A 16 -5.95 -0.72 12.58
N GLU A 17 -6.18 0.60 12.45
CA GLU A 17 -5.08 1.60 12.42
C GLU A 17 -4.21 1.52 13.70
N ALA A 18 -4.77 1.06 14.81
CA ALA A 18 -4.03 0.86 16.07
C ALA A 18 -2.98 -0.26 16.01
N ASP A 19 -3.09 -1.19 15.06
CA ASP A 19 -2.11 -2.27 14.87
C ASP A 19 -0.84 -1.78 14.13
N LEU A 20 -0.87 -0.57 13.56
CA LEU A 20 0.29 0.08 12.95
C LEU A 20 1.18 0.67 14.05
N ILE A 21 2.03 -0.17 14.65
CA ILE A 21 2.88 0.19 15.79
C ILE A 21 3.83 1.38 15.53
N ASP A 22 4.28 1.54 14.28
CA ASP A 22 5.13 2.66 13.83
C ASP A 22 4.35 3.64 12.94
N GLY A 23 3.02 3.63 13.04
CA GLY A 23 2.13 4.42 12.18
C GLY A 23 2.33 4.07 10.71
N ASP A 24 2.34 5.09 9.84
CA ASP A 24 2.46 4.91 8.39
C ASP A 24 3.80 4.30 7.94
N GLU A 25 4.81 4.27 8.81
CA GLU A 25 6.12 3.68 8.53
C GLU A 25 6.18 2.18 8.89
N THR A 26 5.12 1.62 9.50
CA THR A 26 5.03 0.19 9.84
C THR A 26 5.26 -0.68 8.60
N ASP A 27 6.13 -1.68 8.72
CA ASP A 27 6.32 -2.69 7.67
C ASP A 27 5.09 -3.61 7.62
N LEU A 28 4.31 -3.48 6.54
CA LEU A 28 3.07 -4.22 6.36
C LEU A 28 3.30 -5.74 6.30
N ARG A 29 4.52 -6.20 6.03
CA ARG A 29 4.88 -7.63 6.05
C ARG A 29 4.79 -8.21 7.46
N ASP A 30 5.12 -7.41 8.46
CA ASP A 30 5.00 -7.80 9.88
C ASP A 30 3.53 -7.96 10.29
N LEU A 31 2.61 -7.34 9.56
CA LEU A 31 1.15 -7.45 9.69
C LEU A 31 0.54 -8.49 8.73
N GLY A 32 1.39 -9.29 8.08
CA GLY A 32 0.96 -10.39 7.22
C GLY A 32 0.68 -9.99 5.77
N LEU A 33 1.30 -8.92 5.26
CA LEU A 33 1.35 -8.66 3.82
C LEU A 33 2.17 -9.74 3.10
N ASP A 34 1.47 -10.71 2.51
CA ASP A 34 2.04 -11.74 1.63
C ASP A 34 1.75 -11.45 0.15
N SER A 35 2.24 -12.32 -0.75
CA SER A 35 2.05 -12.18 -2.19
C SER A 35 0.57 -12.13 -2.63
N VAL A 36 -0.32 -12.89 -1.99
CA VAL A 36 -1.75 -12.91 -2.31
C VAL A 36 -2.41 -11.62 -1.84
N ARG A 37 -2.17 -11.23 -0.58
CA ARG A 37 -2.70 -9.98 0.00
C ARG A 37 -2.18 -8.75 -0.73
N PHE A 38 -0.92 -8.76 -1.17
CA PHE A 38 -0.37 -7.70 -2.01
C PHE A 38 -1.16 -7.55 -3.32
N VAL A 39 -1.47 -8.65 -4.02
CA VAL A 39 -2.27 -8.61 -5.26
C VAL A 39 -3.69 -8.08 -5.02
N LEU A 40 -4.31 -8.42 -3.89
CA LEU A 40 -5.62 -7.87 -3.50
C LEU A 40 -5.54 -6.36 -3.26
N LEU A 41 -4.52 -5.89 -2.55
CA LEU A 41 -4.27 -4.46 -2.34
C LEU A 41 -4.04 -3.71 -3.65
N MET A 42 -3.26 -4.28 -4.58
CA MET A 42 -3.06 -3.66 -5.90
C MET A 42 -4.38 -3.50 -6.65
N LYS A 43 -5.27 -4.50 -6.58
CA LYS A 43 -6.60 -4.43 -7.19
C LYS A 43 -7.47 -3.35 -6.55
N GLN A 44 -7.48 -3.25 -5.22
CA GLN A 44 -8.30 -2.28 -4.46
C GLN A 44 -7.81 -0.84 -4.63
N LEU A 45 -6.49 -0.65 -4.72
CA LEU A 45 -5.85 0.63 -5.01
C LEU A 45 -5.92 1.01 -6.51
N GLY A 46 -6.39 0.11 -7.37
CA GLY A 46 -6.49 0.35 -8.82
C GLY A 46 -5.13 0.46 -9.49
N VAL A 47 -4.10 -0.19 -8.93
CA VAL A 47 -2.74 -0.20 -9.47
C VAL A 47 -2.68 -1.13 -10.68
N ASN A 48 -2.19 -0.61 -11.81
CA ASN A 48 -1.99 -1.40 -13.02
C ASN A 48 -0.82 -2.37 -12.84
N ARG A 49 -1.10 -3.68 -12.88
CA ARG A 49 -0.10 -4.76 -12.78
C ARG A 49 0.96 -4.77 -13.90
N GLN A 50 0.69 -4.13 -15.02
CA GLN A 50 1.64 -4.02 -16.14
C GLN A 50 2.59 -2.83 -16.03
N SER A 51 2.39 -1.94 -15.05
CA SER A 51 3.31 -0.83 -14.77
C SER A 51 4.47 -1.26 -13.87
N GLU A 52 5.46 -0.39 -13.68
CA GLU A 52 6.54 -0.58 -12.70
C GLU A 52 6.08 -0.31 -11.25
N LEU A 53 4.89 0.26 -11.07
CA LEU A 53 4.37 0.67 -9.77
C LEU A 53 4.23 -0.50 -8.78
N PRO A 54 3.71 -1.70 -9.13
CA PRO A 54 3.70 -2.84 -8.22
C PRO A 54 5.09 -3.18 -7.67
N SER A 55 6.14 -3.09 -8.49
CA SER A 55 7.51 -3.35 -8.03
C SER A 55 8.00 -2.29 -7.05
N ARG A 56 7.69 -1.01 -7.31
CA ARG A 56 8.01 0.11 -6.40
C ARG A 56 7.28 0.00 -5.06
N LEU A 57 6.01 -0.39 -5.09
CA LEU A 57 5.20 -0.61 -3.89
C LEU A 57 5.69 -1.84 -3.10
N ALA A 58 6.06 -2.93 -3.78
CA ALA A 58 6.64 -4.11 -3.13
C ALA A 58 8.00 -3.82 -2.46
N ALA A 59 8.78 -2.88 -3.00
CA ALA A 59 10.05 -2.46 -2.43
C ALA A 59 9.89 -1.54 -1.19
N ASN A 60 8.74 -0.87 -1.04
CA ASN A 60 8.45 0.05 0.05
C ASN A 60 7.14 -0.34 0.76
N PRO A 61 7.07 -1.48 1.48
CA PRO A 61 5.83 -2.03 2.02
C PRO A 61 5.36 -1.32 3.29
N SER A 62 5.17 -0.01 3.22
CA SER A 62 4.58 0.82 4.28
C SER A 62 3.58 1.80 3.67
N ILE A 63 2.65 2.32 4.48
CA ILE A 63 1.65 3.29 3.99
C ILE A 63 2.35 4.57 3.50
N ALA A 64 3.36 5.04 4.21
CA ALA A 64 4.14 6.20 3.81
C ALA A 64 4.95 5.94 2.54
N GLY A 65 5.53 4.74 2.40
CA GLY A 65 6.16 4.30 1.17
C GLY A 65 5.19 4.35 -0.01
N TRP A 66 4.03 3.72 0.13
CA TRP A 66 3.02 3.67 -0.91
C TRP A 66 2.43 5.04 -1.24
N LEU A 67 2.26 5.91 -0.25
CA LEU A 67 1.83 7.28 -0.44
C LEU A 67 2.78 8.02 -1.37
N ARG A 68 4.10 7.98 -1.10
CA ARG A 68 5.13 8.60 -1.95
C ARG A 68 5.09 8.08 -3.39
N GLU A 69 5.02 6.76 -3.56
CA GLU A 69 5.03 6.15 -4.90
C GLU A 69 3.75 6.47 -5.69
N LEU A 70 2.58 6.43 -5.03
CA LEU A 70 1.29 6.71 -5.67
C LEU A 70 1.13 8.21 -6.00
N GLU A 71 1.62 9.10 -5.14
CA GLU A 71 1.59 10.55 -5.39
C GLU A 71 2.52 10.94 -6.54
N ALA A 72 3.70 10.30 -6.65
CA ALA A 72 4.60 10.51 -7.79
C ALA A 72 3.89 10.21 -9.12
N VAL A 73 3.22 9.06 -9.21
CA VAL A 73 2.49 8.67 -10.43
C VAL A 73 1.28 9.58 -10.67
N CYS A 74 0.53 9.97 -9.64
CA CYS A 74 -0.58 10.92 -9.82
C CYS A 74 -0.12 12.31 -10.28
N THR A 75 1.09 12.75 -9.90
CA THR A 75 1.64 14.04 -10.31
C THR A 75 2.16 14.01 -11.75
N GLU A 76 2.69 12.88 -12.22
CA GLU A 76 3.19 12.75 -13.61
C GLU A 76 2.06 12.85 -14.68
N PHE A 77 0.79 12.71 -14.28
CA PHE A 77 -0.36 12.79 -15.18
C PHE A 77 -1.31 13.99 -14.90
N GLY A 78 -0.92 14.92 -14.02
CA GLY A 78 -1.68 16.15 -13.73
C GLY A 78 -1.14 17.36 -14.46
#